data_AF-A0A538QGL7-F1
#
_entry.id   AF-A0A538QGL7-F1
#
_cell.length_a   1.000
_cell.length_b   1.000
_cell.length_c   1.000
_cell.angle_alpha   90.00
_cell.angle_beta   90.00
_cell.angle_gamma   90.00
#
_symmetry.space_group_name_H-M   'P 1'
#
loop_
_entity.id
_entity.type
_entity.pdbx_description
1 polymer ?
#
loop_
_entity_poly.entity_id
_entity_poly.type
_entity_poly.pdbx_seq_one_letter_code
_entity_poly.pdbx_strand_id
1 'polypeptide(L)'
;MLMGSIRRTTGSERGIALPMAMIMLVVLTAMMVAFAVLAGTEPTIAANQLAAAQALHLADAGLQLAMWALTNSTDPNNLGMNLTNLLHDGTPAGGSYDGNHYVTLGGTGGFTMLVTWAPGNGTYERTVTTVGWTPLKDAGFLNTHRKIQAVVQMGLIPPLDLPCVVCVAGEVQVNGSAAGFDSSSGGCPGKTPPQYAIQTSQGLTYNAHPTFTGYGTSGAAATNLTTDTSQFKYAADSLAKFKAYAQAHGTYYQGSQSSLPVGPGPFVVYIDTVDGTPFTNSTPTSNDGNLTISSNGTFNGTVIVSGTANISGTPTFNGLVYALNDLSISGHVTVSGGMVSENRRDTSSTNIDTDYSGSIQMNYNCANIRNIPFSSAWVMKTGGYLEQTGY
;
A
#
# COMPACT_ATOMS: atom_id res chain seq x y z
N MET A 1 -31.11 93.92 -35.07
CA MET A 1 -30.54 92.60 -35.46
C MET A 1 -29.28 92.42 -34.65
N LEU A 2 -29.34 91.63 -33.57
CA LEU A 2 -28.70 90.30 -33.47
C LEU A 2 -27.16 90.41 -33.54
N MET A 3 -26.33 89.91 -32.62
CA MET A 3 -26.47 88.98 -31.51
C MET A 3 -25.10 88.91 -30.81
N GLY A 4 -25.09 88.69 -29.50
CA GLY A 4 -24.05 87.88 -28.85
C GLY A 4 -22.78 88.58 -28.37
N SER A 5 -22.63 88.69 -27.05
CA SER A 5 -21.35 88.42 -26.37
C SER A 5 -21.59 88.42 -24.86
N ILE A 6 -21.94 87.24 -24.32
CA ILE A 6 -21.88 86.95 -22.89
C ILE A 6 -20.42 87.10 -22.46
N ARG A 7 -20.11 88.15 -21.68
CA ARG A 7 -18.83 88.26 -20.99
C ARG A 7 -18.76 87.16 -19.93
N ARG A 8 -17.99 86.11 -20.21
CA ARG A 8 -17.49 85.18 -19.18
C ARG A 8 -16.61 86.00 -18.23
N THR A 9 -17.03 86.12 -16.99
CA THR A 9 -16.18 86.46 -15.86
C THR A 9 -15.19 85.32 -15.64
N THR A 10 -14.00 85.43 -16.23
CA THR A 10 -12.85 84.64 -15.79
C THR A 10 -12.42 85.19 -14.43
N GLY A 11 -12.98 84.60 -13.37
CA GLY A 11 -12.47 84.77 -12.02
C GLY A 11 -10.98 84.41 -12.00
N SER A 12 -10.19 85.18 -11.26
CA SER A 12 -8.75 85.01 -11.10
C SER A 12 -8.40 83.59 -10.60
N GLU A 13 -7.99 82.69 -11.49
CA GLU A 13 -7.42 81.36 -11.15
C GLU A 13 -5.98 81.45 -10.60
N ARG A 14 -5.43 82.66 -10.48
CA ARG A 14 -4.04 82.93 -10.06
C ARG A 14 -3.73 82.59 -8.59
N GLY A 15 -4.71 82.14 -7.81
CA GLY A 15 -4.54 81.75 -6.39
C GLY A 15 -4.63 80.23 -6.10
N ILE A 16 -5.06 79.41 -7.06
CA ILE A 16 -5.37 77.98 -6.82
C ILE A 16 -4.31 77.04 -7.44
N ALA A 17 -3.53 77.52 -8.40
CA ALA A 17 -2.50 76.74 -9.08
C ALA A 17 -1.40 76.22 -8.13
N LEU A 18 -0.99 77.04 -7.16
CA LEU A 18 0.05 76.68 -6.19
C LEU A 18 -0.42 75.58 -5.21
N PRO A 19 -1.60 75.67 -4.58
CA PRO A 19 -2.11 74.57 -3.75
C PRO A 19 -2.45 73.30 -4.56
N MET A 20 -2.94 73.40 -5.80
CA MET A 20 -3.11 72.23 -6.68
C MET A 20 -1.78 71.54 -7.00
N ALA A 21 -0.73 72.31 -7.32
CA ALA A 21 0.60 71.76 -7.60
C ALA A 21 1.23 71.13 -6.34
N MET A 22 1.04 71.73 -5.17
CA MET A 22 1.45 71.15 -3.89
C MET A 22 0.73 69.83 -3.60
N ILE A 23 -0.59 69.76 -3.82
CA ILE A 23 -1.35 68.52 -3.64
C ILE A 23 -0.87 67.45 -4.63
N MET A 24 -0.65 67.78 -5.90
CA MET A 24 -0.11 66.84 -6.89
C MET A 24 1.29 66.33 -6.50
N LEU A 25 2.17 67.21 -6.02
CA LEU A 25 3.51 66.83 -5.53
C LEU A 25 3.43 65.88 -4.33
N VAL A 26 2.54 66.16 -3.37
CA VAL A 26 2.33 65.29 -2.21
C VAL A 26 1.81 63.92 -2.65
N VAL A 27 0.85 63.87 -3.58
CA VAL A 27 0.34 62.59 -4.11
C VAL A 27 1.42 61.81 -4.86
N LEU A 28 2.22 62.47 -5.69
CA LEU A 28 3.32 61.84 -6.44
C LEU A 28 4.41 61.31 -5.50
N THR A 29 4.80 62.08 -4.49
CA THR A 29 5.79 61.65 -3.49
C THR A 29 5.27 60.48 -2.66
N ALA A 30 3.99 60.48 -2.27
CA ALA A 30 3.36 59.36 -1.59
C ALA A 30 3.34 58.08 -2.46
N MET A 31 3.04 58.19 -3.76
CA MET A 31 3.15 57.06 -4.70
C MET A 31 4.59 56.54 -4.84
N MET A 32 5.58 57.44 -4.94
CA MET A 32 7.00 57.04 -5.01
C MET A 32 7.45 56.28 -3.76
N VAL A 33 7.06 56.75 -2.57
CA VAL A 33 7.38 56.07 -1.30
C VAL A 33 6.69 54.70 -1.25
N ALA A 34 5.43 54.59 -1.68
CA ALA A 34 4.73 53.32 -1.74
C ALA A 34 5.42 52.29 -2.65
N PHE A 35 5.85 52.68 -3.85
CA PHE A 35 6.60 51.80 -4.74
C PHE A 35 7.98 51.43 -4.21
N ALA A 36 8.67 52.36 -3.54
CA ALA A 36 9.97 52.07 -2.91
C ALA A 36 9.84 51.04 -1.77
N VAL A 37 8.77 51.13 -0.96
CA VAL A 37 8.49 50.14 0.10
C VAL A 37 8.13 48.78 -0.50
N LEU A 38 7.30 48.73 -1.55
CA LEU A 38 6.99 47.50 -2.28
C LEU A 38 8.26 46.83 -2.83
N ALA A 39 9.13 47.61 -3.48
CA ALA A 39 10.40 47.13 -4.03
C ALA A 39 11.36 46.57 -2.96
N GLY A 40 11.27 47.05 -1.71
CA GLY A 40 12.04 46.50 -0.59
C GLY A 40 11.56 45.13 -0.10
N THR A 41 10.29 44.77 -0.35
CA THR A 41 9.69 43.50 0.12
C THR A 41 9.83 42.34 -0.86
N GLU A 42 9.93 42.61 -2.17
CA GLU A 42 10.07 41.56 -3.18
C GLU A 42 11.34 40.70 -3.00
N PRO A 43 12.54 41.26 -2.71
CA PRO A 43 13.74 40.45 -2.54
C PRO A 43 13.68 39.53 -1.32
N THR A 44 13.02 39.97 -0.23
CA THR A 44 12.90 39.17 0.98
C THR A 44 11.89 38.04 0.80
N ILE A 45 10.78 38.31 0.11
CA ILE A 45 9.80 37.27 -0.27
C ILE A 45 10.46 36.25 -1.20
N ALA A 46 11.19 36.71 -2.22
CA ALA A 46 11.89 35.84 -3.15
C ALA A 46 12.96 34.97 -2.47
N ALA A 47 13.74 35.55 -1.55
CA ALA A 47 14.73 34.81 -0.77
C ALA A 47 14.08 33.75 0.12
N ASN A 48 12.96 34.07 0.77
CA ASN A 48 12.22 33.12 1.61
C ASN A 48 11.59 31.99 0.78
N GLN A 49 11.04 32.30 -0.40
CA GLN A 49 10.51 31.29 -1.32
C GLN A 49 11.61 30.37 -1.84
N LEU A 50 12.77 30.92 -2.20
CA LEU A 50 13.93 30.15 -2.62
C LEU A 50 14.42 29.23 -1.50
N ALA A 51 14.57 29.75 -0.28
CA ALA A 51 14.98 28.95 0.88
C ALA A 51 13.97 27.83 1.19
N ALA A 52 12.67 28.13 1.10
CA ALA A 52 11.64 27.12 1.28
C ALA A 52 11.72 26.01 0.22
N ALA A 53 11.91 26.35 -1.06
CA ALA A 53 12.06 25.39 -2.13
C ALA A 53 13.34 24.54 -1.97
N GLN A 54 14.46 25.16 -1.58
CA GLN A 54 15.71 24.45 -1.30
C GLN A 54 15.55 23.46 -0.14
N ALA A 55 14.92 23.88 0.96
CA ALA A 55 14.64 22.99 2.08
C ALA A 55 13.75 21.80 1.65
N LEU A 56 12.75 22.03 0.79
CA LEU A 56 11.91 20.95 0.27
C LEU A 56 12.72 19.95 -0.58
N HIS A 57 13.55 20.44 -1.52
CA HIS A 57 14.40 19.57 -2.33
C HIS A 57 15.42 18.77 -1.51
N LEU A 58 15.92 19.35 -0.41
CA LEU A 58 16.77 18.63 0.54
C LEU A 58 15.98 17.54 1.29
N ALA A 59 14.73 17.78 1.64
CA ALA A 59 13.85 16.77 2.24
C ALA A 59 13.55 15.63 1.25
N ASP A 60 13.33 15.94 -0.04
CA ASP A 60 13.14 14.94 -1.10
C ASP A 60 14.39 14.08 -1.30
N ALA A 61 15.59 14.68 -1.26
CA ALA A 61 16.85 13.94 -1.34
C ALA A 61 16.98 12.94 -0.18
N GLY A 62 16.58 13.33 1.03
CA GLY A 62 16.50 12.40 2.16
C GLY A 62 15.51 11.27 1.92
N LEU A 63 14.32 11.56 1.38
CA LEU A 63 13.31 10.53 1.09
C LEU A 63 13.86 9.49 0.09
N GLN A 64 14.52 9.96 -0.98
CA GLN A 64 15.15 9.09 -1.97
C GLN A 64 16.26 8.23 -1.37
N LEU A 65 17.11 8.81 -0.50
CA LEU A 65 18.16 8.06 0.19
C LEU A 65 17.57 6.99 1.12
N ALA A 66 16.51 7.30 1.87
CA ALA A 66 15.83 6.33 2.72
C ALA A 66 15.25 5.15 1.91
N MET A 67 14.61 5.43 0.77
CA MET A 67 14.09 4.39 -0.13
C MET A 67 15.20 3.52 -0.72
N TRP A 68 16.31 4.13 -1.14
CA TRP A 68 17.49 3.41 -1.63
C TRP A 68 18.08 2.51 -0.54
N ALA A 69 18.23 3.02 0.68
CA ALA A 69 18.80 2.29 1.81
C ALA A 69 17.94 1.10 2.24
N LEU A 70 16.62 1.25 2.22
CA LEU A 70 15.67 0.16 2.45
C LEU A 70 15.78 -0.94 1.38
N THR A 71 16.03 -0.55 0.13
CA THR A 71 16.20 -1.48 -0.99
C THR A 71 17.55 -2.20 -0.94
N ASN A 72 18.60 -1.51 -0.49
CA ASN A 72 19.98 -2.03 -0.45
C ASN A 72 20.40 -2.35 0.99
N SER A 73 19.59 -3.12 1.70
CA SER A 73 19.73 -3.37 3.14
C SER A 73 21.04 -4.03 3.59
N THR A 74 21.73 -4.68 2.66
CA THR A 74 23.01 -5.38 2.87
C THR A 74 24.16 -4.71 2.12
N ASP A 75 24.03 -3.40 1.83
CA ASP A 75 25.05 -2.64 1.12
C ASP A 75 26.45 -2.84 1.76
N PRO A 76 27.47 -3.22 0.97
CA PRO A 76 28.81 -3.52 1.49
C PRO A 76 29.49 -2.36 2.23
N ASN A 77 29.05 -1.12 1.99
CA ASN A 77 29.60 0.07 2.63
C ASN A 77 28.80 0.48 3.88
N ASN A 78 27.86 -0.36 4.34
CA ASN A 78 26.94 -0.09 5.45
C ASN A 78 26.13 1.21 5.27
N LEU A 79 25.90 1.63 4.03
CA LEU A 79 25.01 2.74 3.70
C LEU A 79 23.54 2.27 3.59
N GLY A 80 23.34 0.96 3.50
CA GLY A 80 22.04 0.30 3.54
C GLY A 80 21.39 0.35 4.92
N MET A 81 20.07 0.23 4.96
CA MET A 81 19.35 0.09 6.21
C MET A 81 19.26 -1.40 6.58
N ASN A 82 19.81 -1.79 7.71
CA ASN A 82 19.64 -3.16 8.17
C ASN A 82 18.20 -3.39 8.69
N LEU A 83 17.36 -4.06 7.90
CA LEU A 83 15.98 -4.36 8.26
C LEU A 83 15.83 -5.30 9.46
N THR A 84 16.82 -6.12 9.80
CA THR A 84 16.73 -7.01 10.97
C THR A 84 16.77 -6.25 12.28
N ASN A 85 17.36 -5.05 12.28
CA ASN A 85 17.49 -4.20 13.47
C ASN A 85 16.30 -3.25 13.63
N LEU A 86 15.39 -3.21 12.66
CA LEU A 86 14.17 -2.42 12.76
C LEU A 86 13.12 -3.26 13.49
N LEU A 87 12.82 -2.93 14.74
CA LEU A 87 11.86 -3.69 15.57
C LEU A 87 10.42 -3.26 15.30
N HIS A 88 9.47 -4.20 15.26
CA HIS A 88 8.04 -3.94 15.02
C HIS A 88 7.32 -3.19 16.17
N ASP A 89 8.07 -2.53 17.06
CA ASP A 89 7.55 -1.77 18.21
C ASP A 89 7.47 -0.26 17.93
N GLY A 90 7.78 0.15 16.69
CA GLY A 90 7.82 1.57 16.29
C GLY A 90 9.13 2.27 16.62
N THR A 91 10.14 1.56 17.11
CA THR A 91 11.48 2.14 17.31
C THR A 91 12.08 2.61 15.97
N PRO A 92 12.72 3.80 15.96
CA PRO A 92 13.45 4.30 14.81
C PRO A 92 14.56 3.36 14.34
N ALA A 93 14.83 3.38 13.04
CA ALA A 93 16.04 2.83 12.46
C ALA A 93 17.28 3.48 13.08
N GLY A 94 18.28 2.69 13.44
CA GLY A 94 19.54 3.21 13.96
C GLY A 94 20.39 3.91 12.90
N GLY A 95 21.47 4.57 13.33
CA GLY A 95 22.43 5.23 12.44
C GLY A 95 21.88 6.52 11.84
N SER A 96 22.03 6.71 10.54
CA SER A 96 21.62 7.94 9.84
C SER A 96 20.10 8.10 9.64
N TYR A 97 19.30 7.17 10.16
CA TYR A 97 17.85 7.05 9.92
C TYR A 97 17.01 7.19 11.21
N ASP A 98 17.62 7.70 12.27
CA ASP A 98 17.03 7.81 13.61
C ASP A 98 16.26 9.12 13.85
N GLY A 99 16.25 10.02 12.86
CA GLY A 99 15.66 11.36 12.92
C GLY A 99 16.61 12.45 13.42
N ASN A 100 17.76 12.10 13.99
CA ASN A 100 18.66 13.05 14.63
C ASN A 100 19.88 13.36 13.77
N HIS A 101 20.40 12.35 13.07
CA HIS A 101 21.61 12.50 12.26
C HIS A 101 21.39 13.47 11.10
N TYR A 102 22.23 14.51 11.04
CA TYR A 102 22.17 15.53 10.00
C TYR A 102 23.14 15.21 8.87
N VAL A 103 22.60 14.93 7.68
CA VAL A 103 23.37 14.67 6.46
C VAL A 103 23.51 15.98 5.70
N THR A 104 24.75 16.44 5.53
CA THR A 104 25.05 17.67 4.78
C THR A 104 25.20 17.38 3.28
N LEU A 105 24.57 18.21 2.45
CA LEU A 105 24.66 18.20 1.00
C LEU A 105 25.30 19.51 0.51
N GLY A 106 26.63 19.50 0.45
CA GLY A 106 27.41 20.66 -0.02
C GLY A 106 27.25 21.90 0.86
N GLY A 107 27.20 23.08 0.24
CA GLY A 107 27.09 24.38 0.94
C GLY A 107 25.67 24.93 1.07
N THR A 108 24.65 24.23 0.57
CA THR A 108 23.26 24.72 0.52
C THR A 108 22.43 24.24 1.73
N GLY A 109 22.89 23.20 2.42
CA GLY A 109 22.19 22.64 3.56
C GLY A 109 22.24 21.13 3.58
N GLY A 110 21.18 20.52 4.07
CA GLY A 110 21.15 19.09 4.36
C GLY A 110 19.81 18.65 4.92
N PHE A 111 19.73 17.41 5.39
CA PHE A 111 18.48 16.85 5.90
C PHE A 111 18.70 15.90 7.07
N THR A 112 17.63 15.63 7.82
CA THR A 112 17.54 14.48 8.73
C THR A 112 16.49 13.51 8.20
N MET A 113 16.63 12.23 8.53
CA MET A 113 15.68 11.18 8.14
C MET A 113 15.34 10.34 9.36
N LEU A 114 14.06 10.04 9.53
CA LEU A 114 13.51 9.13 10.51
C LEU A 114 12.78 8.02 9.77
N VAL A 115 13.13 6.76 10.01
CA VAL A 115 12.41 5.61 9.45
C VAL A 115 11.88 4.74 10.57
N THR A 116 10.58 4.47 10.57
CA THR A 116 9.88 3.65 11.56
C THR A 116 8.95 2.65 10.89
N TRP A 117 8.46 1.69 11.66
CA TRP A 117 7.41 0.78 11.22
C TRP A 117 6.07 1.50 11.02
N ALA A 118 5.33 1.11 9.98
CA ALA A 118 3.96 1.58 9.78
C ALA A 118 2.97 0.60 10.46
N PRO A 119 1.90 1.10 11.12
CA PRO A 119 0.97 0.26 11.89
C PRO A 119 -0.02 -0.56 11.04
N GLY A 120 -0.12 -0.32 9.72
CA GLY A 120 -1.12 -0.97 8.85
C GLY A 120 -0.70 -2.32 8.28
N ASN A 121 0.51 -2.42 7.72
CA ASN A 121 1.11 -3.68 7.26
C ASN A 121 2.59 -3.66 7.64
N GLY A 122 2.85 -3.93 8.92
CA GLY A 122 4.18 -3.79 9.51
C GLY A 122 5.26 -4.36 8.61
N THR A 123 5.18 -5.65 8.22
CA THR A 123 6.26 -6.36 7.52
C THR A 123 6.76 -5.65 6.27
N TYR A 124 5.84 -5.04 5.50
CA TYR A 124 6.12 -4.54 4.15
C TYR A 124 6.00 -3.02 4.02
N GLU A 125 5.68 -2.29 5.09
CA GLU A 125 5.51 -0.83 5.05
C GLU A 125 6.38 -0.11 6.07
N ARG A 126 6.91 1.05 5.69
CA ARG A 126 7.68 1.94 6.56
C ARG A 126 7.14 3.35 6.47
N THR A 127 7.19 4.04 7.60
CA THR A 127 7.01 5.49 7.63
C THR A 127 8.38 6.12 7.54
N VAL A 128 8.58 6.98 6.55
CA VAL A 128 9.79 7.78 6.37
C VAL A 128 9.41 9.23 6.62
N THR A 129 10.10 9.89 7.55
CA THR A 129 9.95 11.32 7.79
C THR A 129 11.28 11.99 7.52
N THR A 130 11.32 12.96 6.61
CA THR A 130 12.53 13.71 6.28
C THR A 130 12.33 15.18 6.52
N VAL A 131 13.34 15.84 7.08
CA VAL A 131 13.33 17.28 7.29
C VAL A 131 14.55 17.87 6.61
N GLY A 132 14.33 18.65 5.55
CA GLY A 132 15.38 19.39 4.87
C GLY A 132 15.56 20.77 5.49
N TRP A 133 16.80 21.21 5.59
CA TRP A 133 17.21 22.46 6.22
C TRP A 133 18.16 23.25 5.32
N THR A 134 17.88 24.54 5.15
CA THR A 134 18.81 25.51 4.53
C THR A 134 19.01 26.70 5.48
N PRO A 135 20.22 27.27 5.59
CA PRO A 135 21.48 26.76 5.03
C PRO A 135 22.06 25.61 5.87
N LEU A 136 21.59 25.40 7.11
CA LEU A 136 21.98 24.31 7.99
C LEU A 136 21.00 24.16 9.16
N LYS A 137 20.92 22.95 9.75
CA LYS A 137 19.98 22.61 10.83
C LYS A 137 20.14 23.52 12.05
N ASP A 138 21.37 23.78 12.47
CA ASP A 138 21.67 24.49 13.72
C ASP A 138 21.78 26.02 13.57
N ALA A 139 21.30 26.62 12.46
CA ALA A 139 21.35 28.07 12.25
C ALA A 139 20.29 28.87 13.04
N GLY A 140 19.54 28.22 13.94
CA GLY A 140 18.51 28.87 14.76
C GLY A 140 17.44 29.55 13.90
N PHE A 141 17.09 30.80 14.23
CA PHE A 141 16.08 31.58 13.49
C PHE A 141 16.46 31.92 12.04
N LEU A 142 17.70 31.62 11.62
CA LEU A 142 18.17 31.86 10.25
C LEU A 142 17.98 30.63 9.34
N ASN A 143 17.50 29.51 9.88
CA ASN A 143 17.19 28.34 9.07
C ASN A 143 15.77 28.41 8.49
N THR A 144 15.61 27.76 7.34
CA THR A 144 14.32 27.41 6.76
C THR A 144 14.27 25.91 6.63
N HIS A 145 13.12 25.31 6.95
CA HIS A 145 12.95 23.87 6.91
C HIS A 145 11.62 23.45 6.32
N ARG A 146 11.63 22.25 5.73
CA ARG A 146 10.45 21.59 5.17
C ARG A 146 10.47 20.13 5.56
N LYS A 147 9.29 19.62 5.92
CA LYS A 147 9.09 18.26 6.39
C LYS A 147 8.26 17.49 5.38
N ILE A 148 8.75 16.31 5.01
CA ILE A 148 8.03 15.34 4.22
C ILE A 148 7.79 14.13 5.11
N GLN A 149 6.55 13.65 5.13
CA GLN A 149 6.20 12.37 5.71
C GLN A 149 5.65 11.48 4.61
N ALA A 150 6.23 10.29 4.48
CA ALA A 150 5.96 9.35 3.43
C ALA A 150 5.70 7.96 4.02
N VAL A 151 4.72 7.24 3.48
CA VAL A 151 4.62 5.78 3.67
C VAL A 151 5.20 5.11 2.42
N VAL A 152 6.22 4.28 2.63
CA VAL A 152 6.83 3.47 1.58
C VAL A 152 6.50 2.00 1.80
N GLN A 153 6.40 1.24 0.72
CA GLN A 153 6.06 -0.17 0.73
C GLN A 153 7.05 -0.98 -0.10
N MET A 154 7.30 -2.22 0.32
CA MET A 154 8.16 -3.14 -0.43
C MET A 154 7.37 -3.79 -1.57
N GLY A 155 7.86 -3.61 -2.79
CA GLY A 155 7.26 -4.15 -4.01
C GLY A 155 5.99 -3.42 -4.44
N LEU A 156 5.47 -3.80 -5.62
CA LEU A 156 4.18 -3.31 -6.08
C LEU A 156 3.07 -3.91 -5.21
N ILE A 157 3.07 -5.23 -5.06
CA ILE A 157 2.10 -5.98 -4.26
C ILE A 157 2.84 -6.67 -3.11
N PRO A 158 2.57 -6.32 -1.84
CA PRO A 158 3.19 -6.99 -0.72
C PRO A 158 2.72 -8.46 -0.65
N PRO A 159 3.61 -9.42 -0.42
CA PRO A 159 3.21 -10.82 -0.31
C PRO A 159 2.47 -11.06 1.01
N LEU A 160 1.59 -12.05 0.99
CA LEU A 160 0.91 -12.53 2.18
C LEU A 160 1.63 -13.74 2.76
N ASP A 161 2.08 -13.63 4.01
CA ASP A 161 2.70 -14.74 4.73
C ASP A 161 1.63 -15.50 5.50
N LEU A 162 0.99 -16.44 4.81
CA LEU A 162 -0.12 -17.20 5.37
C LEU A 162 0.33 -18.02 6.59
N PRO A 163 -0.42 -17.97 7.71
CA PRO A 163 -0.16 -18.78 8.90
C PRO A 163 -0.69 -20.23 8.77
N CYS A 164 -1.18 -20.62 7.59
CA CYS A 164 -1.81 -21.90 7.30
C CYS A 164 -1.79 -22.22 5.81
N VAL A 165 -2.02 -23.49 5.45
CA VAL A 165 -2.31 -23.87 4.05
C VAL A 165 -3.76 -23.53 3.67
N VAL A 166 -4.69 -23.64 4.64
CA VAL A 166 -6.08 -23.20 4.49
C VAL A 166 -6.43 -22.22 5.61
N CYS A 167 -6.73 -20.97 5.24
CA CYS A 167 -7.01 -19.90 6.18
C CYS A 167 -8.40 -19.31 5.92
N VAL A 168 -9.29 -19.41 6.89
CA VAL A 168 -10.72 -19.11 6.71
C VAL A 168 -11.21 -18.18 7.79
N ALA A 169 -11.84 -17.05 7.43
CA ALA A 169 -12.43 -16.12 8.38
C ALA A 169 -13.91 -16.44 8.69
N GLY A 170 -14.24 -17.74 8.72
CA GLY A 170 -15.56 -18.30 8.99
C GLY A 170 -15.46 -19.78 9.40
N GLU A 171 -16.55 -20.52 9.27
CA GLU A 171 -16.58 -21.96 9.58
C GLU A 171 -15.90 -22.81 8.50
N VAL A 172 -15.25 -23.90 8.90
CA VAL A 172 -14.70 -24.91 7.97
C VAL A 172 -15.36 -26.26 8.23
N GLN A 173 -15.83 -26.89 7.17
CA GLN A 173 -16.34 -28.26 7.17
C GLN A 173 -15.47 -29.12 6.27
N VAL A 174 -14.87 -30.18 6.82
CA VAL A 174 -14.06 -31.14 6.06
C VAL A 174 -14.77 -32.50 6.05
N ASN A 175 -15.18 -32.93 4.85
CA ASN A 175 -15.80 -34.23 4.65
C ASN A 175 -14.85 -35.21 3.96
N GLY A 176 -14.84 -36.45 4.46
CA GLY A 176 -14.13 -37.59 3.89
C GLY A 176 -12.67 -37.76 4.37
N SER A 177 -12.21 -39.01 4.35
CA SER A 177 -10.97 -39.47 4.98
C SER A 177 -9.71 -39.17 4.18
N ALA A 178 -9.85 -38.84 2.90
CA ALA A 178 -8.73 -38.65 1.97
C ALA A 178 -8.29 -37.18 1.83
N ALA A 179 -8.77 -36.30 2.72
CA ALA A 179 -8.36 -34.91 2.80
C ALA A 179 -7.09 -34.77 3.67
N GLY A 180 -6.01 -34.29 3.06
CA GLY A 180 -4.73 -34.02 3.71
C GLY A 180 -4.31 -32.57 3.60
N PHE A 181 -3.92 -31.98 4.73
CA PHE A 181 -3.44 -30.61 4.84
C PHE A 181 -2.08 -30.61 5.52
N ASP A 182 -1.05 -30.17 4.80
CA ASP A 182 0.33 -30.19 5.26
C ASP A 182 0.97 -28.80 5.15
N SER A 183 1.35 -28.23 6.28
CA SER A 183 2.15 -27.01 6.38
C SER A 183 3.50 -27.23 7.07
N SER A 184 3.93 -28.49 7.23
CA SER A 184 5.19 -28.85 7.87
C SER A 184 6.45 -28.48 7.08
N SER A 185 6.30 -28.16 5.80
CA SER A 185 7.38 -27.78 4.89
C SER A 185 6.97 -26.61 3.99
N GLY A 186 7.87 -26.17 3.10
CA GLY A 186 7.56 -25.11 2.13
C GLY A 186 7.55 -23.69 2.71
N GLY A 187 8.17 -23.45 3.86
CA GLY A 187 8.32 -22.13 4.47
C GLY A 187 9.06 -21.13 3.59
N CYS A 188 8.81 -19.83 3.80
CA CYS A 188 9.50 -18.77 3.08
C CYS A 188 11.00 -18.74 3.46
N PRO A 189 11.89 -18.25 2.57
CA PRO A 189 13.30 -18.08 2.91
C PRO A 189 13.49 -17.29 4.21
N GLY A 190 14.23 -17.86 5.17
CA GLY A 190 14.47 -17.24 6.48
C GLY A 190 13.30 -17.31 7.47
N LYS A 191 12.21 -18.01 7.14
CA LYS A 191 11.08 -18.24 8.05
C LYS A 191 10.80 -19.73 8.18
N THR A 192 10.39 -20.14 9.38
CA THR A 192 9.86 -21.49 9.58
C THR A 192 8.53 -21.64 8.85
N PRO A 193 8.20 -22.85 8.36
CA PRO A 193 6.86 -23.13 7.86
C PRO A 193 5.79 -22.91 8.96
N PRO A 194 4.52 -22.75 8.58
CA PRO A 194 3.46 -22.52 9.55
C PRO A 194 3.23 -23.72 10.48
N GLN A 195 2.94 -23.43 11.75
CA GLN A 195 2.57 -24.45 12.73
C GLN A 195 1.18 -25.04 12.47
N TYR A 196 0.29 -24.32 11.79
CA TYR A 196 -1.09 -24.73 11.58
C TYR A 196 -1.31 -25.13 10.12
N ALA A 197 -1.99 -26.25 9.88
CA ALA A 197 -2.48 -26.65 8.58
C ALA A 197 -3.75 -25.87 8.23
N ILE A 198 -4.68 -25.77 9.18
CA ILE A 198 -5.93 -25.02 9.04
C ILE A 198 -6.02 -23.96 10.14
N GLN A 199 -6.38 -22.73 9.77
CA GLN A 199 -6.78 -21.68 10.71
C GLN A 199 -8.17 -21.17 10.35
N THR A 200 -9.05 -21.10 11.34
CA THR A 200 -10.44 -20.65 11.19
C THR A 200 -10.76 -19.59 12.26
N SER A 201 -11.75 -18.73 12.02
CA SER A 201 -12.30 -17.83 13.06
C SER A 201 -13.57 -18.32 13.75
N GLN A 202 -14.10 -19.47 13.32
CA GLN A 202 -15.29 -20.12 13.89
C GLN A 202 -15.00 -21.62 14.13
N GLY A 203 -16.00 -22.50 13.97
CA GLY A 203 -15.80 -23.93 14.12
C GLY A 203 -15.03 -24.56 12.96
N LEU A 204 -14.20 -25.57 13.28
CA LEU A 204 -13.77 -26.59 12.34
C LEU A 204 -14.54 -27.87 12.68
N THR A 205 -15.35 -28.37 11.76
CA THR A 205 -15.95 -29.70 11.87
C THR A 205 -15.40 -30.61 10.79
N TYR A 206 -15.20 -31.88 11.13
CA TYR A 206 -14.75 -32.87 10.16
C TYR A 206 -15.33 -34.24 10.42
N ASN A 207 -15.63 -34.97 9.35
CA ASN A 207 -16.00 -36.38 9.42
C ASN A 207 -14.90 -37.24 8.75
N ALA A 208 -14.88 -38.54 9.06
CA ALA A 208 -14.01 -39.53 8.40
C ALA A 208 -12.48 -39.37 8.57
N HIS A 209 -11.96 -38.61 9.54
CA HIS A 209 -10.53 -38.55 9.91
C HIS A 209 -9.58 -37.98 8.82
N PRO A 210 -9.71 -36.70 8.45
CA PRO A 210 -8.69 -36.02 7.65
C PRO A 210 -7.34 -35.95 8.38
N THR A 211 -6.26 -35.75 7.61
CA THR A 211 -4.91 -35.59 8.17
C THR A 211 -4.51 -34.12 8.21
N PHE A 212 -4.12 -33.63 9.40
CA PHE A 212 -3.58 -32.30 9.60
C PHE A 212 -2.12 -32.41 10.05
N THR A 213 -1.20 -31.78 9.34
CA THR A 213 0.22 -31.76 9.67
C THR A 213 0.71 -30.33 9.59
N GLY A 214 1.31 -29.83 10.68
CA GLY A 214 1.93 -28.51 10.71
C GLY A 214 3.40 -28.61 11.12
N TYR A 215 4.11 -27.48 11.07
CA TYR A 215 5.51 -27.48 11.50
C TYR A 215 5.64 -27.84 12.98
N GLY A 216 6.13 -29.05 13.27
CA GLY A 216 6.28 -29.57 14.62
C GLY A 216 4.97 -30.01 15.30
N THR A 217 3.85 -30.06 14.58
CA THR A 217 2.51 -30.40 15.10
C THR A 217 1.76 -31.35 14.18
N SER A 218 0.77 -32.07 14.72
CA SER A 218 -0.10 -32.97 13.96
C SER A 218 -1.48 -33.10 14.58
N GLY A 219 -2.47 -33.50 13.79
CA GLY A 219 -3.85 -33.67 14.22
C GLY A 219 -4.47 -32.34 14.69
N ALA A 220 -5.27 -32.38 15.76
CA ALA A 220 -5.92 -31.19 16.30
C ALA A 220 -4.94 -30.06 16.69
N ALA A 221 -3.70 -30.39 17.08
CA ALA A 221 -2.67 -29.40 17.41
C ALA A 221 -2.14 -28.64 16.18
N ALA A 222 -2.38 -29.15 14.97
CA ALA A 222 -2.10 -28.48 13.71
C ALA A 222 -3.32 -27.69 13.19
N THR A 223 -4.33 -27.45 14.02
CA THR A 223 -5.48 -26.60 13.70
C THR A 223 -5.58 -25.45 14.70
N ASN A 224 -6.04 -24.28 14.26
CA ASN A 224 -6.14 -23.10 15.10
C ASN A 224 -7.48 -22.38 14.93
N LEU A 225 -8.11 -22.02 16.05
CA LEU A 225 -9.25 -21.13 16.10
C LEU A 225 -8.79 -19.76 16.58
N THR A 226 -8.81 -18.76 15.68
CA THR A 226 -8.30 -17.41 15.94
C THR A 226 -9.41 -16.36 15.91
N THR A 227 -9.34 -15.36 16.78
CA THR A 227 -10.17 -14.15 16.66
C THR A 227 -9.53 -13.09 15.76
N ASP A 228 -8.22 -13.20 15.51
CA ASP A 228 -7.47 -12.33 14.62
C ASP A 228 -7.36 -12.95 13.23
N THR A 229 -8.10 -12.38 12.27
CA THR A 229 -8.08 -12.78 10.85
C THR A 229 -7.22 -11.86 9.99
N SER A 230 -6.62 -10.82 10.57
CA SER A 230 -5.82 -9.84 9.82
C SER A 230 -4.57 -10.46 9.19
N GLN A 231 -4.04 -11.53 9.80
CA GLN A 231 -2.80 -12.22 9.39
C GLN A 231 -2.88 -12.85 7.99
N PHE A 232 -4.08 -13.16 7.51
CA PHE A 232 -4.31 -13.77 6.20
C PHE A 232 -5.23 -12.93 5.32
N LYS A 233 -5.35 -11.62 5.61
CA LYS A 233 -6.14 -10.68 4.82
C LYS A 233 -5.28 -9.70 4.04
N TYR A 234 -5.52 -9.56 2.75
CA TYR A 234 -5.01 -8.43 1.98
C TYR A 234 -5.76 -7.14 2.35
N ALA A 235 -5.02 -6.07 2.55
CA ALA A 235 -5.59 -4.74 2.65
C ALA A 235 -6.22 -4.32 1.30
N ALA A 236 -7.22 -3.43 1.35
CA ALA A 236 -7.98 -3.00 0.18
C ALA A 236 -7.09 -2.37 -0.92
N ASP A 237 -6.02 -1.67 -0.53
CA ASP A 237 -5.04 -1.10 -1.46
C ASP A 237 -4.23 -2.20 -2.18
N SER A 238 -3.94 -3.31 -1.52
CA SER A 238 -3.25 -4.46 -2.13
C SER A 238 -4.15 -5.17 -3.13
N LEU A 239 -5.43 -5.36 -2.81
CA LEU A 239 -6.43 -5.90 -3.75
C LEU A 239 -6.58 -5.00 -4.98
N ALA A 240 -6.61 -3.67 -4.81
CA ALA A 240 -6.65 -2.73 -5.92
C ALA A 240 -5.43 -2.84 -6.85
N LYS A 241 -4.24 -3.16 -6.30
CA LYS A 241 -3.03 -3.39 -7.10
C LYS A 241 -3.05 -4.72 -7.83
N PHE A 242 -3.56 -5.80 -7.22
CA PHE A 242 -3.81 -7.05 -7.94
C PHE A 242 -4.75 -6.82 -9.13
N LYS A 243 -5.83 -6.06 -8.93
CA LYS A 243 -6.75 -5.66 -9.99
C LYS A 243 -6.06 -4.88 -11.10
N ALA A 244 -5.31 -3.82 -10.77
CA ALA A 244 -4.58 -3.02 -11.75
C ALA A 244 -3.54 -3.85 -12.54
N TYR A 245 -2.82 -4.74 -11.86
CA TYR A 245 -1.87 -5.63 -12.51
C TYR A 245 -2.56 -6.59 -13.49
N ALA A 246 -3.67 -7.22 -13.07
CA ALA A 246 -4.45 -8.12 -13.91
C ALA A 246 -5.03 -7.40 -15.14
N GLN A 247 -5.49 -6.15 -14.99
CA GLN A 247 -5.96 -5.31 -16.09
C GLN A 247 -4.85 -5.03 -17.11
N ALA A 248 -3.63 -4.73 -16.64
CA ALA A 248 -2.48 -4.47 -17.51
C ALA A 248 -2.00 -5.71 -18.27
N HIS A 249 -2.29 -6.92 -17.78
CA HIS A 249 -1.82 -8.19 -18.35
C HIS A 249 -2.92 -9.04 -18.99
N GLY A 250 -4.14 -8.52 -19.10
CA GLY A 250 -5.26 -9.21 -19.76
C GLY A 250 -5.82 -10.41 -18.98
N THR A 251 -5.60 -10.47 -17.67
CA THR A 251 -6.07 -11.52 -16.74
C THR A 251 -7.12 -11.01 -15.74
N TYR A 252 -7.73 -9.87 -16.07
CA TYR A 252 -8.86 -9.29 -15.36
C TYR A 252 -10.18 -9.70 -16.01
N TYR A 253 -11.09 -10.25 -15.22
CA TYR A 253 -12.41 -10.69 -15.66
C TYR A 253 -13.48 -10.11 -14.75
N GLN A 254 -14.66 -9.82 -15.28
CA GLN A 254 -15.82 -9.37 -14.51
C GLN A 254 -16.91 -10.42 -14.52
N GLY A 255 -17.55 -10.60 -13.37
CA GLY A 255 -18.57 -11.63 -13.17
C GLY A 255 -18.02 -13.05 -13.17
N SER A 256 -18.93 -14.00 -13.02
CA SER A 256 -18.58 -15.42 -12.80
C SER A 256 -17.75 -16.03 -13.94
N GLN A 257 -16.67 -16.72 -13.58
CA GLN A 257 -15.79 -17.43 -14.51
C GLN A 257 -15.82 -18.94 -14.25
N SER A 258 -15.72 -19.73 -15.33
CA SER A 258 -15.67 -21.20 -15.27
C SER A 258 -14.35 -21.82 -15.73
N SER A 259 -13.36 -20.97 -16.00
CA SER A 259 -12.03 -21.40 -16.44
C SER A 259 -10.99 -20.39 -15.99
N LEU A 260 -9.74 -20.84 -15.92
CA LEU A 260 -8.57 -20.00 -15.66
C LEU A 260 -7.53 -20.22 -16.77
N PRO A 261 -6.69 -19.22 -17.05
CA PRO A 261 -5.54 -19.39 -17.94
C PRO A 261 -4.60 -20.51 -17.46
N VAL A 262 -4.08 -21.31 -18.39
CA VAL A 262 -3.06 -22.34 -18.13
C VAL A 262 -1.73 -21.94 -18.77
N GLY A 263 -0.60 -22.17 -18.10
CA GLY A 263 0.73 -21.86 -18.64
C GLY A 263 1.80 -21.47 -17.59
N PRO A 264 2.94 -20.89 -18.01
CA PRO A 264 4.13 -20.60 -17.16
C PRO A 264 4.42 -19.13 -16.77
N GLY A 265 3.61 -18.14 -17.17
CA GLY A 265 3.77 -16.72 -16.80
C GLY A 265 3.50 -16.38 -15.32
N PRO A 266 3.60 -15.08 -14.95
CA PRO A 266 3.25 -14.61 -13.60
C PRO A 266 1.72 -14.36 -13.52
N PHE A 267 0.93 -15.38 -13.16
CA PHE A 267 -0.52 -15.31 -13.30
C PHE A 267 -1.24 -14.83 -12.05
N VAL A 268 -1.21 -13.51 -11.85
CA VAL A 268 -2.31 -12.89 -11.10
C VAL A 268 -3.55 -12.91 -11.98
N VAL A 269 -4.58 -13.65 -11.57
CA VAL A 269 -5.93 -13.58 -12.14
C VAL A 269 -6.82 -12.85 -11.16
N TYR A 270 -7.56 -11.86 -11.64
CA TYR A 270 -8.50 -11.11 -10.81
C TYR A 270 -9.89 -11.26 -11.41
N ILE A 271 -10.76 -11.98 -10.70
CA ILE A 271 -12.17 -12.14 -11.03
C ILE A 271 -12.93 -11.14 -10.17
N ASP A 272 -13.41 -10.08 -10.80
CA ASP A 272 -14.09 -8.99 -10.12
C ASP A 272 -15.61 -9.12 -10.15
N THR A 273 -16.28 -8.30 -9.36
CA THR A 273 -17.72 -8.11 -9.43
C THR A 273 -18.17 -7.72 -10.84
N VAL A 274 -19.44 -7.95 -11.16
CA VAL A 274 -20.01 -7.67 -12.49
C VAL A 274 -19.87 -6.19 -12.85
N ASP A 275 -20.07 -5.29 -11.89
CA ASP A 275 -19.92 -3.84 -12.07
C ASP A 275 -18.49 -3.31 -11.82
N GLY A 276 -17.57 -4.16 -11.36
CA GLY A 276 -16.18 -3.80 -11.05
C GLY A 276 -16.03 -2.96 -9.77
N THR A 277 -17.05 -2.90 -8.92
CA THR A 277 -16.95 -2.28 -7.59
C THR A 277 -16.34 -3.25 -6.57
N PRO A 278 -15.61 -2.76 -5.54
CA PRO A 278 -15.02 -3.65 -4.53
C PRO A 278 -16.07 -4.52 -3.82
N PHE A 279 -15.76 -5.81 -3.66
CA PHE A 279 -16.62 -6.74 -2.95
C PHE A 279 -16.68 -6.44 -1.44
N THR A 280 -17.88 -6.24 -0.92
CA THR A 280 -18.18 -5.99 0.50
C THR A 280 -19.22 -7.00 1.00
N ASN A 281 -19.51 -6.94 2.30
CA ASN A 281 -20.58 -7.74 2.91
C ASN A 281 -22.00 -7.37 2.40
N SER A 282 -22.14 -6.23 1.73
CA SER A 282 -23.40 -5.74 1.16
C SER A 282 -23.48 -5.88 -0.36
N THR A 283 -22.45 -6.43 -1.02
CA THR A 283 -22.49 -6.71 -2.46
C THR A 283 -23.62 -7.72 -2.75
N PRO A 284 -24.57 -7.42 -3.66
CA PRO A 284 -25.62 -8.36 -4.04
C PRO A 284 -25.04 -9.60 -4.73
N THR A 285 -25.64 -10.78 -4.51
CA THR A 285 -25.20 -12.05 -5.13
C THR A 285 -25.18 -12.01 -6.66
N SER A 286 -26.06 -11.22 -7.28
CA SER A 286 -26.09 -11.02 -8.73
C SER A 286 -24.87 -10.24 -9.27
N ASN A 287 -24.12 -9.59 -8.38
CA ASN A 287 -22.93 -8.82 -8.73
C ASN A 287 -21.63 -9.60 -8.45
N ASP A 288 -21.71 -10.87 -8.02
CA ASP A 288 -20.54 -11.64 -7.62
C ASP A 288 -19.64 -11.99 -8.81
N GLY A 289 -18.34 -11.90 -8.57
CA GLY A 289 -17.30 -12.46 -9.43
C GLY A 289 -16.92 -13.86 -8.96
N ASN A 290 -17.80 -14.84 -9.16
CA ASN A 290 -17.54 -16.22 -8.69
C ASN A 290 -16.54 -16.96 -9.58
N LEU A 291 -15.87 -17.96 -9.02
CA LEU A 291 -15.07 -18.92 -9.76
C LEU A 291 -15.71 -20.30 -9.65
N THR A 292 -15.88 -21.01 -10.77
CA THR A 292 -16.33 -22.40 -10.79
C THR A 292 -15.42 -23.24 -11.69
N ILE A 293 -14.50 -23.99 -11.11
CA ILE A 293 -13.64 -24.91 -11.85
C ILE A 293 -14.17 -26.33 -11.72
N SER A 294 -14.42 -26.97 -12.86
CA SER A 294 -14.70 -28.41 -12.96
C SER A 294 -13.82 -29.11 -14.01
N SER A 295 -13.03 -28.33 -14.75
CA SER A 295 -12.09 -28.84 -15.75
C SER A 295 -10.77 -29.25 -15.09
N ASN A 296 -10.13 -30.26 -15.68
CA ASN A 296 -8.81 -30.70 -15.27
C ASN A 296 -7.75 -29.77 -15.86
N GLY A 297 -6.76 -29.41 -15.06
CA GLY A 297 -5.67 -28.53 -15.49
C GLY A 297 -4.73 -28.17 -14.35
N THR A 298 -3.56 -27.64 -14.72
CA THR A 298 -2.60 -27.07 -13.78
C THR A 298 -2.64 -25.55 -13.87
N PHE A 299 -2.97 -24.91 -12.77
CA PHE A 299 -3.01 -23.47 -12.61
C PHE A 299 -1.80 -23.04 -11.79
N ASN A 300 -1.06 -22.05 -12.25
CA ASN A 300 0.08 -21.49 -11.52
C ASN A 300 -0.24 -20.04 -11.17
N GLY A 301 0.20 -19.54 -10.02
CA GLY A 301 0.04 -18.12 -9.64
C GLY A 301 -1.08 -17.85 -8.65
N THR A 302 -1.57 -16.60 -8.64
CA THR A 302 -2.50 -16.09 -7.62
C THR A 302 -3.85 -15.77 -8.26
N VAL A 303 -4.92 -16.36 -7.73
CA VAL A 303 -6.30 -16.11 -8.17
C VAL A 303 -7.03 -15.36 -7.07
N ILE A 304 -7.42 -14.11 -7.34
CA ILE A 304 -8.29 -13.32 -6.47
C ILE A 304 -9.72 -13.43 -7.00
N VAL A 305 -10.65 -13.81 -6.13
CA VAL A 305 -12.08 -14.02 -6.47
C VAL A 305 -12.93 -13.06 -5.65
N SER A 306 -13.54 -12.07 -6.30
CA SER A 306 -14.53 -11.14 -5.72
C SER A 306 -15.90 -11.81 -5.53
N GLY A 307 -15.92 -12.91 -4.79
CA GLY A 307 -17.07 -13.77 -4.58
C GLY A 307 -16.66 -15.11 -3.99
N THR A 308 -17.41 -16.16 -4.32
CA THR A 308 -17.17 -17.53 -3.89
C THR A 308 -16.37 -18.31 -4.94
N ALA A 309 -15.43 -19.15 -4.48
CA ALA A 309 -14.66 -20.06 -5.32
C ALA A 309 -15.14 -21.51 -5.12
N ASN A 310 -15.64 -22.13 -6.18
CA ASN A 310 -16.05 -23.54 -6.24
C ASN A 310 -15.08 -24.31 -7.12
N ILE A 311 -14.38 -25.30 -6.56
CA ILE A 311 -13.33 -26.07 -7.24
C ILE A 311 -13.69 -27.55 -7.15
N SER A 312 -13.76 -28.22 -8.28
CA SER A 312 -14.15 -29.63 -8.39
C SER A 312 -13.36 -30.34 -9.47
N GLY A 313 -13.44 -31.67 -9.53
CA GLY A 313 -12.77 -32.49 -10.54
C GLY A 313 -11.35 -32.88 -10.12
N THR A 314 -10.37 -32.82 -11.04
CA THR A 314 -8.96 -33.14 -10.73
C THR A 314 -7.94 -32.00 -10.99
N PRO A 315 -8.24 -30.73 -10.65
CA PRO A 315 -7.32 -29.63 -10.89
C PRO A 315 -6.11 -29.64 -9.93
N THR A 316 -5.00 -29.07 -10.41
CA THR A 316 -3.80 -28.78 -9.62
C THR A 316 -3.57 -27.27 -9.53
N PHE A 317 -3.41 -26.74 -8.33
CA PHE A 317 -3.10 -25.32 -8.08
C PHE A 317 -1.70 -25.16 -7.49
N ASN A 318 -0.83 -24.45 -8.20
CA ASN A 318 0.51 -24.07 -7.76
C ASN A 318 0.53 -22.57 -7.46
N GLY A 319 0.02 -22.18 -6.28
CA GLY A 319 0.00 -20.78 -5.85
C GLY A 319 -1.12 -20.48 -4.86
N LEU A 320 -1.68 -19.28 -4.96
CA LEU A 320 -2.66 -18.78 -3.99
C LEU A 320 -4.06 -18.71 -4.61
N VAL A 321 -5.05 -19.33 -3.97
CA VAL A 321 -6.47 -19.05 -4.24
C VAL A 321 -7.01 -18.20 -3.10
N TYR A 322 -7.50 -17.01 -3.42
CA TYR A 322 -7.96 -16.03 -2.44
C TYR A 322 -9.39 -15.61 -2.74
N ALA A 323 -10.35 -16.20 -2.03
CA ALA A 323 -11.76 -15.89 -2.16
C ALA A 323 -12.18 -14.84 -1.14
N LEU A 324 -12.84 -13.77 -1.61
CA LEU A 324 -13.38 -12.73 -0.74
C LEU A 324 -14.64 -13.19 0.00
N ASN A 325 -15.36 -14.19 -0.50
CA ASN A 325 -16.50 -14.79 0.19
C ASN A 325 -16.21 -16.21 0.66
N ASP A 326 -16.77 -17.24 0.02
CA ASP A 326 -16.63 -18.63 0.47
C ASP A 326 -15.69 -19.43 -0.43
N LEU A 327 -15.24 -20.56 0.08
CA LEU A 327 -14.46 -21.55 -0.66
C LEU A 327 -15.16 -22.92 -0.56
N SER A 328 -15.36 -23.58 -1.70
CA SER A 328 -15.91 -24.93 -1.79
C SER A 328 -15.00 -25.78 -2.67
N ILE A 329 -14.58 -26.93 -2.17
CA ILE A 329 -13.62 -27.81 -2.86
C ILE A 329 -14.13 -29.24 -2.83
N SER A 330 -14.17 -29.91 -3.97
CA SER A 330 -14.51 -31.33 -4.04
C SER A 330 -13.72 -32.14 -5.08
N GLY A 331 -13.76 -33.46 -4.99
CA GLY A 331 -13.09 -34.36 -5.94
C GLY A 331 -11.63 -34.66 -5.60
N HIS A 332 -10.74 -34.68 -6.62
CA HIS A 332 -9.31 -34.98 -6.50
C HIS A 332 -8.42 -33.75 -6.71
N VAL A 333 -8.47 -32.80 -5.78
CA VAL A 333 -7.78 -31.52 -5.92
C VAL A 333 -6.40 -31.57 -5.27
N THR A 334 -5.37 -31.12 -6.00
CA THR A 334 -4.02 -30.95 -5.45
C THR A 334 -3.65 -29.46 -5.37
N VAL A 335 -3.14 -29.03 -4.24
CA VAL A 335 -2.68 -27.65 -4.02
C VAL A 335 -1.24 -27.69 -3.53
N SER A 336 -0.35 -26.96 -4.20
CA SER A 336 0.98 -26.60 -3.73
C SER A 336 1.05 -25.09 -3.59
N GLY A 337 0.70 -24.58 -2.41
CA GLY A 337 0.55 -23.15 -2.16
C GLY A 337 -0.35 -22.87 -0.97
N GLY A 338 -1.38 -22.04 -1.13
CA GLY A 338 -2.29 -21.71 -0.04
C GLY A 338 -3.68 -21.32 -0.53
N MET A 339 -4.67 -21.45 0.35
CA MET A 339 -6.05 -21.07 0.07
C MET A 339 -6.60 -20.20 1.19
N VAL A 340 -7.29 -19.14 0.81
CA VAL A 340 -7.90 -18.18 1.74
C VAL A 340 -9.37 -18.00 1.39
N SER A 341 -10.20 -18.00 2.43
CA SER A 341 -11.59 -17.57 2.38
C SER A 341 -11.80 -16.47 3.40
N GLU A 342 -12.17 -15.27 2.96
CA GLU A 342 -12.43 -14.15 3.86
C GLU A 342 -13.81 -14.18 4.50
N ASN A 343 -14.74 -14.97 3.97
CA ASN A 343 -16.10 -15.10 4.51
C ASN A 343 -16.71 -13.71 4.76
N ARG A 344 -16.52 -12.80 3.80
CA ARG A 344 -16.78 -11.38 4.00
C ARG A 344 -18.26 -11.05 4.05
N ARG A 345 -19.11 -11.77 3.30
CA ARG A 345 -20.57 -11.60 3.35
C ARG A 345 -21.17 -12.27 4.58
N ASP A 346 -20.75 -13.50 4.83
CA ASP A 346 -21.22 -14.29 5.94
C ASP A 346 -20.13 -15.24 6.44
N THR A 347 -20.28 -15.70 7.68
CA THR A 347 -19.36 -16.67 8.30
C THR A 347 -19.76 -18.10 7.96
N SER A 348 -20.59 -18.33 6.93
CA SER A 348 -21.09 -19.66 6.59
C SER A 348 -19.99 -20.56 6.03
N SER A 349 -20.27 -21.86 5.95
CA SER A 349 -19.21 -22.86 5.84
C SER A 349 -18.42 -22.79 4.53
N THR A 350 -17.10 -22.63 4.68
CA THR A 350 -16.13 -23.13 3.69
C THR A 350 -16.16 -24.65 3.73
N ASN A 351 -16.51 -25.27 2.61
CA ASN A 351 -16.73 -26.71 2.49
C ASN A 351 -15.56 -27.36 1.74
N ILE A 352 -14.97 -28.39 2.33
CA ILE A 352 -13.90 -29.18 1.71
C ILE A 352 -14.34 -30.63 1.75
N ASP A 353 -14.73 -31.19 0.61
CA ASP A 353 -15.41 -32.47 0.52
C ASP A 353 -14.66 -33.44 -0.40
N THR A 354 -14.00 -34.43 0.17
CA THR A 354 -13.65 -35.62 -0.60
C THR A 354 -14.88 -36.51 -0.68
N ASP A 355 -15.55 -36.52 -1.85
CA ASP A 355 -16.56 -37.53 -2.18
C ASP A 355 -16.02 -38.95 -1.84
N TYR A 356 -16.88 -39.97 -1.79
CA TYR A 356 -16.49 -41.36 -1.43
C TYR A 356 -15.28 -41.93 -2.22
N SER A 357 -14.94 -41.33 -3.37
CA SER A 357 -13.77 -41.68 -4.18
C SER A 357 -12.74 -40.55 -4.37
N GLY A 358 -12.98 -39.33 -3.85
CA GLY A 358 -12.12 -38.16 -4.02
C GLY A 358 -10.90 -38.13 -3.09
N SER A 359 -9.91 -37.30 -3.41
CA SER A 359 -8.72 -37.06 -2.57
C SER A 359 -8.25 -35.61 -2.67
N ILE A 360 -8.28 -34.87 -1.57
CA ILE A 360 -7.82 -33.48 -1.53
C ILE A 360 -6.48 -33.44 -0.83
N GLN A 361 -5.46 -32.90 -1.50
CA GLN A 361 -4.11 -32.79 -0.94
C GLN A 361 -3.66 -31.34 -1.03
N MET A 362 -3.46 -30.69 0.11
CA MET A 362 -3.00 -29.31 0.18
C MET A 362 -1.69 -29.23 0.91
N ASN A 363 -0.65 -28.83 0.18
CA ASN A 363 0.71 -28.68 0.68
C ASN A 363 1.09 -27.20 0.65
N TYR A 364 1.46 -26.67 1.81
CA TYR A 364 1.94 -25.31 1.92
C TYR A 364 3.18 -25.10 1.07
N ASN A 365 3.19 -24.06 0.24
CA ASN A 365 4.36 -23.69 -0.53
C ASN A 365 4.46 -22.17 -0.67
N CYS A 366 5.30 -21.55 0.17
CA CYS A 366 5.52 -20.12 0.15
C CYS A 366 6.10 -19.61 -1.17
N ALA A 367 6.97 -20.37 -1.84
CA ALA A 367 7.52 -19.95 -3.13
C ALA A 367 6.41 -19.80 -4.19
N ASN A 368 5.45 -20.71 -4.19
CA ASN A 368 4.29 -20.63 -5.08
C ASN A 368 3.30 -19.52 -4.65
N ILE A 369 3.04 -19.35 -3.34
CA ILE A 369 2.19 -18.25 -2.82
C ILE A 369 2.77 -16.88 -3.19
N ARG A 370 4.10 -16.72 -3.09
CA ARG A 370 4.84 -15.50 -3.40
C ARG A 370 5.20 -15.36 -4.88
N ASN A 371 4.70 -16.23 -5.76
CA ASN A 371 4.86 -16.09 -7.21
C ASN A 371 3.92 -15.01 -7.77
N ILE A 372 4.04 -13.81 -7.20
CA ILE A 372 3.36 -12.58 -7.57
C ILE A 372 4.41 -11.59 -8.11
N PRO A 373 4.00 -10.52 -8.82
CA PRO A 373 4.90 -9.44 -9.24
C PRO A 373 5.39 -8.63 -8.02
N PHE A 374 6.27 -9.27 -7.23
CA PHE A 374 6.92 -8.72 -6.06
C PHE A 374 8.34 -8.29 -6.43
N SER A 375 8.74 -7.15 -5.89
CA SER A 375 10.11 -6.65 -5.97
C SER A 375 10.56 -6.34 -4.55
N SER A 376 11.83 -6.60 -4.25
CA SER A 376 12.45 -6.15 -3.00
C SER A 376 12.69 -4.63 -2.97
N ALA A 377 12.41 -3.92 -4.08
CA ALA A 377 12.50 -2.47 -4.13
C ALA A 377 11.40 -1.81 -3.30
N TRP A 378 11.78 -0.77 -2.57
CA TRP A 378 10.85 0.05 -1.81
C TRP A 378 10.33 1.19 -2.67
N VAL A 379 9.00 1.30 -2.76
CA VAL A 379 8.30 2.31 -3.57
C VAL A 379 7.39 3.15 -2.70
N MET A 380 7.10 4.38 -3.12
CA MET A 380 6.12 5.23 -2.47
C MET A 380 4.73 4.59 -2.53
N LYS A 381 4.05 4.49 -1.38
CA LYS A 381 2.66 4.06 -1.34
C LYS A 381 1.77 5.17 -1.91
N THR A 382 0.81 4.80 -2.76
CA THR A 382 -0.15 5.74 -3.34
C THR A 382 -0.90 6.48 -2.22
N GLY A 383 -0.93 7.81 -2.28
CA GLY A 383 -1.55 8.65 -1.24
C GLY A 383 -0.77 8.69 0.08
N GLY A 384 0.41 8.07 0.16
CA GLY A 384 1.25 8.04 1.35
C GLY A 384 2.19 9.23 1.50
N TYR A 385 2.20 10.19 0.57
CA TYR A 385 3.06 11.38 0.61
C TYR A 385 2.32 12.57 1.22
N LEU A 386 2.94 13.22 2.19
CA LEU A 386 2.43 14.41 2.84
C LEU A 386 3.57 15.43 3.03
N GLU A 387 3.43 16.61 2.44
CA GLU A 387 4.24 17.77 2.79
C GLU A 387 3.60 18.48 3.99
N GLN A 388 4.39 18.70 5.05
CA GLN A 388 3.95 19.44 6.23
C GLN A 388 4.69 20.78 6.31
N THR A 389 3.92 21.83 6.58
CA THR A 389 4.46 23.14 6.99
C THR A 389 4.72 23.12 8.49
N GLY A 390 5.98 23.25 8.90
CA GLY A 390 6.37 23.32 10.31
C GLY A 390 6.67 21.95 10.95
N TYR A 391 7.23 22.01 12.16
CA TYR A 391 7.77 20.86 12.89
C TYR A 391 6.69 19.94 13.48
#